data_AF-A0A9E3C510-F1
#
_entry.id   AF-A0A9E3C510-F1
#
_cell.length_a   1.000
_cell.length_b   1.000
_cell.length_c   1.000
_cell.angle_alpha   90.00
_cell.angle_beta   90.00
_cell.angle_gamma   90.00
#
_symmetry.space_group_name_H-M   'P 1'
#
loop_
_entity.id
_entity.type
_entity.pdbx_description
1 polymer ?
#
loop_
_entity_poly.entity_id
_entity_poly.type
_entity_poly.pdbx_seq_one_letter_code
_entity_poly.pdbx_strand_id
1 'polypeptide(L)'
;VTGLGGFLDAVKAVFTVYGGTVAPGGTATLAGAGRALGGLAALAFLMALLSSGSAWLMGADRILAVAAYDGAGPRALGRFSARFGTPIAVNLLSGVVATATMLAAFRFAHGSAEKYFSAAIALAISTETLSYLAIFPAFIRLRTVQARARRPYRVAGGRAGVWLCGGLTTVWALLASVGLIWPGFGIGWLGSGGNPDSALPGGFAHQRLEYELLQNVPLVLILLLGVTFYGLGRGTRAANLADEAALVRDE
;
A
#
# COMPACT_ATOMS: atom_id res chain seq x y z
N VAL A 1 -20.96 -8.18 7.57
CA VAL A 1 -20.11 -8.49 6.40
C VAL A 1 -18.85 -9.16 6.90
N THR A 2 -18.74 -10.48 6.76
CA THR A 2 -17.55 -11.27 7.16
C THR A 2 -16.80 -11.68 5.90
N GLY A 3 -15.68 -10.99 5.64
CA GLY A 3 -14.83 -11.26 4.47
C GLY A 3 -15.52 -11.01 3.11
N LEU A 4 -14.91 -11.57 2.05
CA LEU A 4 -15.33 -11.38 0.67
C LEU A 4 -16.72 -11.97 0.39
N GLY A 5 -17.00 -13.17 0.89
CA GLY A 5 -18.30 -13.84 0.69
C GLY A 5 -19.46 -13.03 1.27
N GLY A 6 -19.31 -12.56 2.51
CA GLY A 6 -20.33 -11.72 3.15
C GLY A 6 -20.51 -10.35 2.48
N PHE A 7 -19.47 -9.81 1.83
CA PHE A 7 -19.60 -8.58 1.05
C PHE A 7 -20.42 -8.83 -0.22
N LEU A 8 -20.11 -9.91 -0.95
CA LEU A 8 -20.84 -10.27 -2.16
C LEU A 8 -22.31 -10.58 -1.87
N ASP A 9 -22.60 -11.24 -0.76
CA ASP A 9 -23.97 -11.54 -0.36
C ASP A 9 -24.73 -10.28 0.08
N ALA A 10 -24.06 -9.33 0.75
CA ALA A 10 -24.66 -8.02 1.07
C ALA A 10 -25.02 -7.23 -0.20
N VAL A 11 -24.15 -7.23 -1.22
CA VAL A 11 -24.43 -6.58 -2.51
C VAL A 11 -25.61 -7.26 -3.21
N LYS A 12 -25.63 -8.60 -3.26
CA LYS A 12 -26.74 -9.36 -3.84
C LYS A 12 -28.06 -9.08 -3.12
N ALA A 13 -28.05 -8.93 -1.79
CA ALA A 13 -29.26 -8.65 -1.01
C ALA A 13 -29.97 -7.36 -1.43
N VAL A 14 -29.24 -6.36 -1.96
CA VAL A 14 -29.86 -5.14 -2.52
C VAL A 14 -30.71 -5.46 -3.76
N PHE A 15 -30.27 -6.42 -4.58
CA PHE A 15 -30.92 -6.77 -5.85
C PHE A 15 -32.03 -7.83 -5.70
N THR A 16 -32.19 -8.46 -4.54
CA THR A 16 -33.29 -9.43 -4.32
C THR A 16 -34.66 -8.77 -4.36
N VAL A 17 -34.75 -7.45 -4.14
CA VAL A 17 -35.98 -6.65 -4.32
C VAL A 17 -36.55 -6.79 -5.75
N TYR A 18 -35.68 -6.99 -6.75
CA TYR A 18 -36.06 -7.16 -8.16
C TYR A 18 -36.17 -8.64 -8.58
N GLY A 19 -36.05 -9.58 -7.64
CA GLY A 19 -36.14 -11.01 -7.89
C GLY A 19 -35.01 -11.79 -7.23
N GLY A 20 -35.38 -12.67 -6.29
CA GLY A 20 -34.45 -13.49 -5.53
C GLY A 20 -34.91 -13.68 -4.09
N THR A 21 -34.10 -14.40 -3.30
CA THR A 21 -34.37 -14.65 -1.88
C THR A 21 -33.09 -14.56 -1.06
N VAL A 22 -33.21 -14.01 0.15
CA VAL A 22 -32.16 -14.04 1.17
C VAL A 22 -32.50 -15.16 2.15
N ALA A 23 -31.61 -16.15 2.27
CA ALA A 23 -31.77 -17.22 3.24
C ALA A 23 -31.59 -16.68 4.68
N PRO A 24 -32.11 -17.36 5.71
CA PRO A 24 -31.94 -16.97 7.11
C PRO A 24 -30.46 -16.81 7.54
N GLY A 25 -29.54 -17.51 6.86
CA GLY A 25 -28.09 -17.39 7.06
C GLY A 25 -27.42 -16.20 6.35
N GLY A 26 -28.19 -15.30 5.73
CA GLY A 26 -27.70 -14.12 5.03
C GLY A 26 -27.24 -14.35 3.58
N THR A 27 -27.23 -15.60 3.11
CA THR A 27 -26.89 -15.93 1.71
C THR A 27 -27.98 -15.44 0.77
N ALA A 28 -27.61 -14.54 -0.14
CA ALA A 28 -28.53 -13.97 -1.12
C ALA A 28 -28.42 -14.69 -2.48
N THR A 29 -29.57 -15.08 -3.02
CA THR A 29 -29.69 -15.72 -4.34
C THR A 29 -30.56 -14.85 -5.24
N LEU A 30 -30.11 -14.62 -6.48
CA LEU A 30 -30.78 -13.73 -7.43
C LEU A 30 -31.49 -14.54 -8.52
N ALA A 31 -32.69 -14.10 -8.88
CA ALA A 31 -33.51 -14.70 -9.94
C ALA A 31 -34.16 -13.62 -10.81
N GLY A 32 -34.55 -13.96 -12.04
CA GLY A 32 -35.24 -13.03 -12.94
C GLY A 32 -34.49 -11.71 -13.15
N ALA A 33 -35.20 -10.59 -12.99
CA ALA A 33 -34.65 -9.25 -13.17
C ALA A 33 -33.54 -8.91 -12.14
N GLY A 34 -33.61 -9.43 -10.91
CA GLY A 34 -32.57 -9.27 -9.90
C GLY A 34 -31.22 -9.85 -10.33
N ARG A 35 -31.22 -10.98 -11.07
CA ARG A 35 -29.98 -11.56 -11.63
C ARG A 35 -29.37 -10.69 -12.72
N ALA A 36 -30.20 -10.11 -13.60
CA ALA A 36 -29.74 -9.24 -14.67
C ALA A 36 -29.16 -7.92 -14.11
N LEU A 37 -29.87 -7.27 -13.19
CA LEU A 37 -29.42 -6.03 -12.55
C LEU A 37 -28.19 -6.25 -11.67
N GLY A 38 -28.15 -7.35 -10.91
CA GLY A 38 -26.97 -7.73 -10.14
C GLY A 38 -25.75 -8.00 -11.03
N GLY A 39 -25.95 -8.63 -12.19
CA GLY A 39 -24.89 -8.83 -13.18
C GLY A 39 -24.36 -7.51 -13.77
N LEU A 40 -25.26 -6.58 -14.11
CA LEU A 40 -24.88 -5.25 -14.59
C LEU A 40 -24.11 -4.47 -13.52
N ALA A 41 -24.56 -4.52 -12.27
CA ALA A 41 -23.89 -3.87 -11.16
C ALA A 41 -22.50 -4.48 -10.89
N ALA A 42 -22.36 -5.81 -10.98
CA ALA A 42 -21.07 -6.48 -10.89
C ALA A 42 -20.12 -6.03 -12.01
N LEU A 43 -20.59 -5.90 -13.24
CA LEU A 43 -19.80 -5.38 -14.35
C LEU A 43 -19.38 -3.92 -14.12
N ALA A 44 -20.30 -3.07 -13.69
CA ALA A 44 -20.00 -1.67 -13.37
C ALA A 44 -18.97 -1.58 -12.24
N PHE A 45 -19.07 -2.43 -11.22
CA PHE A 45 -18.11 -2.51 -10.13
C PHE A 45 -16.72 -2.95 -10.61
N LEU A 46 -16.63 -3.96 -11.48
CA LEU A 46 -15.36 -4.37 -12.10
C LEU A 46 -14.72 -3.23 -12.90
N MET A 47 -15.51 -2.50 -13.68
CA MET A 47 -15.02 -1.34 -14.45
C MET A 47 -14.56 -0.21 -13.53
N ALA A 48 -15.27 0.05 -12.44
CA ALA A 48 -14.87 1.05 -11.45
C ALA A 48 -13.54 0.68 -10.76
N LEU A 49 -13.37 -0.60 -10.38
CA LEU A 49 -12.12 -1.10 -9.80
C LEU A 49 -10.95 -1.02 -10.79
N LEU A 50 -11.17 -1.41 -12.04
CA LEU A 50 -10.15 -1.34 -13.10
C LEU A 50 -9.73 0.12 -13.34
N SER A 51 -10.69 1.02 -13.49
CA SER A 51 -10.42 2.45 -13.69
C SER A 51 -9.68 3.05 -12.49
N SER A 52 -10.15 2.79 -11.27
CA SER A 52 -9.51 3.28 -10.06
C SER A 52 -8.07 2.76 -9.93
N GLY A 53 -7.87 1.44 -10.04
CA GLY A 53 -6.54 0.83 -9.95
C GLY A 53 -5.56 1.38 -10.97
N SER A 54 -6.00 1.60 -12.21
CA SER A 54 -5.15 2.17 -13.26
C SER A 54 -4.70 3.60 -12.95
N ALA A 55 -5.58 4.44 -12.37
CA ALA A 55 -5.27 5.81 -12.01
C ALA A 55 -4.24 5.88 -10.87
N TRP A 56 -4.41 5.04 -9.85
CA TRP A 56 -3.46 4.92 -8.74
C TRP A 56 -2.09 4.42 -9.20
N LEU A 57 -2.05 3.42 -10.09
CA LEU A 57 -0.80 2.88 -10.63
C LEU A 57 -0.02 3.94 -11.41
N MET A 58 -0.69 4.67 -12.32
CA MET A 58 -0.04 5.75 -13.08
C MET A 58 0.48 6.88 -12.17
N GLY A 59 -0.23 7.21 -11.09
CA GLY A 59 0.23 8.20 -10.12
C GLY A 59 1.50 7.76 -9.40
N ALA A 60 1.52 6.52 -8.91
CA ALA A 60 2.68 5.94 -8.22
C ALA A 60 3.90 5.85 -9.14
N ASP A 61 3.71 5.40 -10.38
CA ASP A 61 4.79 5.25 -11.36
C ASP A 61 5.44 6.58 -11.72
N ARG A 62 4.65 7.67 -11.79
CA ARG A 62 5.19 9.03 -11.99
C ARG A 62 6.02 9.50 -10.81
N ILE A 63 5.57 9.25 -9.57
CA ILE A 63 6.34 9.62 -8.37
C ILE A 63 7.66 8.87 -8.33
N LEU A 64 7.65 7.56 -8.61
CA LEU A 64 8.86 6.74 -8.65
C LEU A 64 9.81 7.17 -9.77
N ALA A 65 9.29 7.54 -10.95
CA ALA A 65 10.10 8.06 -12.05
C ALA A 65 10.78 9.40 -11.69
N VAL A 66 10.06 10.32 -11.04
CA VAL A 66 10.65 11.57 -10.55
C VAL A 66 11.72 11.29 -9.49
N ALA A 67 11.45 10.40 -8.53
CA ALA A 67 12.45 10.02 -7.55
C ALA A 67 13.70 9.39 -8.19
N ALA A 68 13.54 8.58 -9.23
CA ALA A 68 14.65 8.00 -10.00
C ALA A 68 15.42 9.07 -10.80
N TYR A 69 14.73 10.08 -11.32
CA TYR A 69 15.34 11.25 -11.96
C TYR A 69 16.21 12.04 -10.97
N ASP A 70 15.75 12.20 -9.74
CA ASP A 70 16.47 12.85 -8.63
C ASP A 70 17.62 12.01 -8.06
N GLY A 71 17.81 10.79 -8.57
CA GLY A 71 18.89 9.89 -8.16
C GLY A 71 18.60 9.06 -6.91
N ALA A 72 17.32 8.87 -6.56
CA ALA A 72 16.89 7.84 -5.60
C ALA A 72 16.84 6.43 -6.22
N GLY A 73 16.96 6.33 -7.55
CA GLY A 73 16.94 5.09 -8.32
C GLY A 73 17.77 5.17 -9.61
N PRO A 74 17.81 4.10 -10.42
CA PRO A 74 18.49 4.11 -11.72
C PRO A 74 17.91 5.18 -12.66
N ARG A 75 18.77 5.98 -13.32
CA ARG A 75 18.34 7.05 -14.25
C ARG A 75 17.46 6.54 -15.40
N ALA A 76 17.60 5.28 -15.78
CA ALA A 76 16.77 4.65 -16.81
C ALA A 76 15.28 4.62 -16.45
N LEU A 77 14.94 4.55 -15.15
CA LEU A 77 13.56 4.59 -14.67
C LEU A 77 12.98 6.00 -14.69
N GLY A 78 13.81 7.04 -14.58
CA GLY A 78 13.36 8.44 -14.65
C GLY A 78 13.04 8.95 -16.05
N ARG A 79 12.92 8.06 -17.06
CA ARG A 79 12.66 8.45 -18.45
C ARG A 79 11.16 8.58 -18.71
N PHE A 80 10.76 9.75 -19.19
CA PHE A 80 9.40 10.03 -19.64
C PHE A 80 9.30 9.96 -21.17
N SER A 81 8.20 9.42 -21.67
CA SER A 81 7.86 9.44 -23.09
C SER A 81 7.60 10.85 -23.57
N ALA A 82 8.30 11.28 -24.62
CA ALA A 82 8.08 12.60 -25.23
C ALA A 82 6.65 12.76 -25.80
N ARG A 83 6.04 11.66 -26.26
CA ARG A 83 4.70 11.70 -26.87
C ARG A 83 3.57 11.74 -25.86
N PHE A 84 3.69 11.00 -24.76
CA PHE A 84 2.59 10.78 -23.81
C PHE A 84 2.85 11.35 -22.41
N GLY A 85 4.07 11.81 -22.12
CA GLY A 85 4.44 12.30 -20.80
C GLY A 85 4.39 11.23 -19.70
N THR A 86 4.45 9.94 -20.08
CA THR A 86 4.35 8.79 -19.17
C THR A 86 5.71 8.13 -18.94
N PRO A 87 6.00 7.62 -17.72
CA PRO A 87 7.25 6.95 -17.42
C PRO A 87 7.20 5.48 -17.86
N ILE A 88 7.40 5.22 -19.16
CA ILE A 88 7.22 3.88 -19.76
C ILE A 88 8.04 2.80 -19.02
N ALA A 89 9.28 3.11 -18.65
CA ALA A 89 10.15 2.15 -17.97
C ALA A 89 9.60 1.72 -16.59
N VAL A 90 9.05 2.67 -15.83
CA VAL A 90 8.45 2.38 -14.53
C VAL A 90 7.13 1.67 -14.70
N ASN A 91 6.29 2.09 -15.65
CA ASN A 91 5.00 1.42 -15.93
C ASN A 91 5.18 -0.05 -16.30
N LEU A 92 6.20 -0.38 -17.10
CA LEU A 92 6.49 -1.77 -17.45
C LEU A 92 7.04 -2.54 -16.25
N LEU A 93 7.93 -1.94 -15.47
CA LEU A 93 8.46 -2.54 -14.25
C LEU A 93 7.36 -2.83 -13.24
N SER A 94 6.49 -1.86 -12.95
CA SER A 94 5.38 -1.99 -12.01
C SER A 94 4.39 -3.07 -12.47
N GLY A 95 4.09 -3.13 -13.78
CA GLY A 95 3.26 -4.20 -14.36
C GLY A 95 3.85 -5.60 -14.20
N VAL A 96 5.16 -5.76 -14.43
CA VAL A 96 5.87 -7.04 -14.24
C VAL A 96 5.87 -7.43 -12.76
N VAL A 97 6.21 -6.51 -11.87
CA VAL A 97 6.25 -6.76 -10.42
C VAL A 97 4.86 -7.08 -9.87
N ALA A 98 3.83 -6.34 -10.27
CA ALA A 98 2.46 -6.60 -9.87
C ALA A 98 1.99 -7.99 -10.33
N THR A 99 2.27 -8.36 -11.59
CA THR A 99 1.91 -9.67 -12.14
C THR A 99 2.65 -10.80 -11.42
N ALA A 100 3.95 -10.65 -11.18
CA ALA A 100 4.75 -11.63 -10.45
C ALA A 100 4.24 -11.81 -9.00
N THR A 101 3.93 -10.70 -8.32
CA THR A 101 3.40 -10.71 -6.96
C THR A 101 2.02 -11.37 -6.91
N MET A 102 1.14 -11.07 -7.87
CA MET A 102 -0.18 -11.71 -8.01
C MET A 102 -0.03 -13.23 -8.19
N LEU A 103 0.84 -13.68 -9.09
CA LEU A 103 1.06 -15.11 -9.33
C LEU A 103 1.64 -15.81 -8.10
N ALA A 104 2.59 -15.19 -7.40
CA ALA A 104 3.14 -15.72 -6.16
C ALA A 104 2.04 -15.85 -5.10
N ALA A 105 1.29 -14.77 -4.83
CA ALA A 105 0.21 -14.77 -3.86
C ALA A 105 -0.87 -15.82 -4.19
N PHE A 106 -1.23 -16.00 -5.45
CA PHE A 106 -2.20 -17.01 -5.88
C PHE A 106 -1.69 -18.44 -5.63
N ARG A 107 -0.40 -18.71 -5.90
CA ARG A 107 0.22 -20.01 -5.63
C ARG A 107 0.21 -20.34 -4.14
N PHE A 108 0.55 -19.38 -3.28
CA PHE A 108 0.55 -19.57 -1.83
C PHE A 108 -0.84 -19.65 -1.21
N ALA A 109 -1.84 -19.01 -1.82
CA ALA A 109 -3.21 -19.07 -1.34
C ALA A 109 -3.88 -20.45 -1.51
N HIS A 110 -3.24 -21.40 -2.22
CA HIS A 110 -3.78 -22.74 -2.50
C HIS A 110 -5.22 -22.72 -3.05
N GLY A 111 -5.57 -21.71 -3.85
CA GLY A 111 -6.91 -21.53 -4.41
C GLY A 111 -7.95 -20.88 -3.47
N SER A 112 -7.57 -20.51 -2.24
CA SER A 112 -8.45 -19.76 -1.33
C SER A 112 -8.45 -18.27 -1.65
N ALA A 113 -9.60 -17.77 -2.11
CA ALA A 113 -9.80 -16.34 -2.35
C ALA A 113 -9.68 -15.51 -1.06
N GLU A 114 -10.07 -16.07 0.09
CA GLU A 114 -9.96 -15.41 1.38
C GLU A 114 -8.49 -15.22 1.79
N LYS A 115 -7.67 -16.28 1.71
CA LYS A 115 -6.22 -16.19 1.98
C LYS A 115 -5.55 -15.17 1.09
N TYR A 116 -5.84 -15.23 -0.21
CA TYR A 116 -5.29 -14.29 -1.19
C TYR A 116 -5.63 -12.84 -0.85
N PHE A 117 -6.91 -12.56 -0.53
CA PHE A 117 -7.36 -11.20 -0.24
C PHE A 117 -6.79 -10.68 1.08
N SER A 118 -6.77 -11.50 2.14
CA SER A 118 -6.18 -11.14 3.43
C SER A 118 -4.68 -10.87 3.32
N ALA A 119 -3.96 -11.70 2.58
CA ALA A 119 -2.54 -11.52 2.28
C ALA A 119 -2.25 -10.22 1.53
N ALA A 120 -3.01 -9.93 0.47
CA ALA A 120 -2.81 -8.74 -0.35
C ALA A 120 -3.05 -7.45 0.46
N ILE A 121 -4.10 -7.42 1.29
CA ILE A 121 -4.37 -6.28 2.17
C ILE A 121 -3.29 -6.13 3.23
N ALA A 122 -2.89 -7.22 3.88
CA ALA A 122 -1.84 -7.18 4.90
C ALA A 122 -0.53 -6.64 4.32
N LEU A 123 -0.13 -7.11 3.14
CA LEU A 123 1.08 -6.64 2.47
C LEU A 123 0.97 -5.16 2.11
N ALA A 124 -0.15 -4.73 1.52
CA ALA A 124 -0.37 -3.33 1.16
C ALA A 124 -0.30 -2.38 2.38
N ILE A 125 -0.98 -2.74 3.48
CA ILE A 125 -0.95 -1.93 4.71
C ILE A 125 0.48 -1.90 5.28
N SER A 126 1.18 -3.03 5.29
CA SER A 126 2.54 -3.05 5.83
C SER A 126 3.53 -2.22 5.02
N THR A 127 3.44 -2.23 3.69
CA THR A 127 4.27 -1.36 2.85
C THR A 127 3.97 0.11 3.09
N GLU A 128 2.70 0.45 3.30
CA GLU A 128 2.28 1.82 3.61
C GLU A 128 2.82 2.28 4.98
N THR A 129 2.62 1.47 6.03
CA THR A 129 3.05 1.83 7.39
C THR A 129 4.57 1.93 7.50
N LEU A 130 5.32 1.09 6.78
CA LEU A 130 6.77 1.19 6.72
C LEU A 130 7.23 2.49 6.04
N SER A 131 6.54 2.95 4.99
CA SER A 131 6.86 4.24 4.36
C SER A 131 6.69 5.42 5.32
N TYR A 132 5.67 5.34 6.19
CA TYR A 132 5.40 6.36 7.20
C TYR A 132 6.47 6.45 8.29
N LEU A 133 7.20 5.38 8.55
CA LEU A 133 8.36 5.41 9.44
C LEU A 133 9.48 6.32 8.91
N ALA A 134 9.57 6.53 7.60
CA ALA A 134 10.49 7.50 7.03
C ALA A 134 9.85 8.91 6.94
N ILE A 135 8.59 8.99 6.53
CA ILE A 135 7.90 10.26 6.25
C ILE A 135 7.68 11.10 7.51
N PHE A 136 7.18 10.50 8.60
CA PHE A 136 6.83 11.27 9.80
C PHE A 136 8.06 11.84 10.55
N PRO A 137 9.17 11.11 10.73
CA PRO A 137 10.40 11.69 11.26
C PRO A 137 11.04 12.71 10.32
N ALA A 138 10.94 12.50 9.00
CA ALA A 138 11.41 13.47 8.02
C ALA A 138 10.67 14.80 8.14
N PHE A 139 9.38 14.80 8.46
CA PHE A 139 8.64 16.03 8.76
C PHE A 139 9.23 16.79 9.94
N ILE A 140 9.56 16.11 11.05
CA ILE A 140 10.21 16.74 12.21
C ILE A 140 11.56 17.31 11.80
N ARG A 141 12.39 16.52 11.12
CA ARG A 141 13.73 16.94 10.64
C ARG A 141 13.65 18.13 9.69
N LEU A 142 12.69 18.15 8.78
CA LEU A 142 12.48 19.26 7.85
C LEU A 142 12.12 20.55 8.59
N ARG A 143 11.40 20.46 9.71
CA ARG A 143 11.03 21.62 10.54
C ARG A 143 12.18 22.10 11.42
N THR A 144 13.17 21.27 11.72
CA THR A 144 14.37 21.66 12.46
C THR A 144 15.45 22.24 11.55
N VAL A 145 15.74 21.59 10.42
CA VAL A 145 16.82 22.01 9.49
C VAL A 145 16.41 23.23 8.66
N GLN A 146 15.18 23.26 8.14
CA GLN A 146 14.66 24.36 7.32
C GLN A 146 13.59 25.16 8.06
N ALA A 147 13.94 25.64 9.26
CA ALA A 147 13.02 26.36 10.14
C ALA A 147 12.56 27.72 9.58
N ARG A 148 13.43 28.40 8.81
CA ARG A 148 13.16 29.74 8.24
C ARG A 148 12.39 29.71 6.92
N ALA A 149 12.17 28.54 6.32
CA ALA A 149 11.44 28.43 5.07
C ALA A 149 10.00 28.99 5.21
N ARG A 150 9.59 29.86 4.29
CA ARG A 150 8.22 30.38 4.21
C ARG A 150 7.31 29.23 3.77
N ARG A 151 6.24 28.97 4.54
CA ARG A 151 5.30 27.87 4.26
C ARG A 151 3.87 28.39 4.37
N PRO A 152 2.98 28.09 3.39
CA PRO A 152 1.57 28.47 3.46
C PRO A 152 0.86 27.91 4.70
N TYR A 153 1.26 26.72 5.14
CA TYR A 153 0.71 26.05 6.32
C TYR A 153 1.76 25.78 7.41
N ARG A 154 1.38 26.05 8.67
CA ARG A 154 2.17 25.80 9.87
C ARG A 154 1.31 25.09 10.91
N VAL A 155 1.86 24.04 11.51
CA VAL A 155 1.23 23.32 12.61
C VAL A 155 1.13 24.25 13.82
N ALA A 156 -0.05 24.28 14.44
CA ALA A 156 -0.29 25.04 15.66
C ALA A 156 0.59 24.52 16.81
N GLY A 157 0.97 25.39 17.75
CA GLY A 157 1.83 25.00 18.89
C GLY A 157 3.33 24.95 18.59
N GLY A 158 3.77 25.50 17.45
CA GLY A 158 5.20 25.68 17.15
C GLY A 158 6.00 24.38 17.14
N ARG A 159 7.18 24.37 17.80
CA ARG A 159 8.04 23.17 17.85
C ARG A 159 7.40 22.02 18.62
N ALA A 160 6.69 22.31 19.71
CA ALA A 160 6.01 21.28 20.50
C ALA A 160 4.91 20.59 19.69
N GLY A 161 4.11 21.36 18.94
CA GLY A 161 3.10 20.80 18.04
C GLY A 161 3.69 19.92 16.92
N VAL A 162 4.83 20.32 16.35
CA VAL A 162 5.56 19.51 15.35
C VAL A 162 6.01 18.17 15.93
N TRP A 163 6.61 18.19 17.12
CA TRP A 163 7.07 16.97 17.81
C TRP A 163 5.91 16.09 18.26
N LEU A 164 4.82 16.68 18.76
CA LEU A 164 3.62 15.94 19.13
C LEU A 164 3.02 15.24 17.91
N CYS A 165 2.70 15.98 16.85
CA CYS A 165 2.08 15.40 15.65
C CYS A 165 3.00 14.38 14.97
N GLY A 166 4.27 14.73 14.72
CA GLY A 166 5.22 13.84 14.05
C GLY A 166 5.61 12.65 14.92
N GLY A 167 5.82 12.86 16.22
CA GLY A 167 6.23 11.80 17.15
C GLY A 167 5.09 10.81 17.39
N LEU A 168 3.88 11.31 17.68
CA LEU A 168 2.71 10.46 17.90
C LEU A 168 2.40 9.61 16.67
N THR A 169 2.39 10.21 15.48
CA THR A 169 2.15 9.46 14.23
C THR A 169 3.26 8.46 13.93
N THR A 170 4.53 8.79 14.21
CA THR A 170 5.64 7.84 14.10
C THR A 170 5.47 6.64 15.03
N VAL A 171 5.09 6.88 16.30
CA VAL A 171 4.84 5.80 17.27
C VAL A 171 3.70 4.91 16.80
N TRP A 172 2.60 5.47 16.32
CA TRP A 172 1.48 4.68 15.78
C TRP A 172 1.87 3.89 14.54
N ALA A 173 2.61 4.50 13.60
CA ALA A 173 3.11 3.79 12.42
C ALA A 173 4.06 2.64 12.81
N LEU A 174 4.88 2.82 13.85
CA LEU A 174 5.77 1.79 14.38
C LEU A 174 4.96 0.64 14.99
N LEU A 175 4.00 0.95 15.86
CA LEU A 175 3.12 -0.06 16.46
C LEU A 175 2.34 -0.85 15.40
N ALA A 176 1.79 -0.16 14.40
CA ALA A 176 1.09 -0.81 13.28
C ALA A 176 2.02 -1.72 12.46
N SER A 177 3.23 -1.24 12.14
CA SER A 177 4.22 -2.02 11.39
C SER A 177 4.64 -3.27 12.16
N VAL A 178 4.91 -3.15 13.46
CA VAL A 178 5.26 -4.29 14.31
C VAL A 178 4.10 -5.27 14.44
N GLY A 179 2.88 -4.79 14.64
CA GLY A 179 1.69 -5.65 14.72
C GLY A 179 1.37 -6.39 13.42
N LEU A 180 1.74 -5.84 12.26
CA LEU A 180 1.57 -6.50 10.96
C LEU A 180 2.65 -7.54 10.65
N ILE A 181 3.90 -7.24 11.02
CA ILE A 181 5.05 -8.16 10.88
C ILE A 181 4.94 -9.30 11.89
N TRP A 182 4.42 -9.01 13.09
CA TRP A 182 4.26 -9.94 14.20
C TRP A 182 2.84 -9.89 14.77
N PRO A 183 1.87 -10.55 14.13
CA PRO A 183 0.49 -10.59 14.61
C PRO A 183 0.40 -11.13 16.04
N GLY A 184 -0.30 -10.39 16.90
CA GLY A 184 -0.40 -10.70 18.32
C GLY A 184 0.68 -10.03 19.18
N PHE A 185 1.49 -9.14 18.60
CA PHE A 185 2.35 -8.25 19.36
C PHE A 185 1.54 -7.45 20.39
N GLY A 186 1.92 -7.57 21.66
CA GLY A 186 1.27 -6.89 22.78
C GLY A 186 0.07 -7.61 23.40
N ILE A 187 -0.33 -8.79 22.90
CA ILE A 187 -1.25 -9.67 23.62
C ILE A 187 -0.54 -10.20 24.86
N GLY A 188 -1.17 -10.07 26.03
CA GLY A 188 -0.51 -10.33 27.33
C GLY A 188 -0.05 -9.06 28.04
N TRP A 189 0.05 -7.93 27.33
CA TRP A 189 0.43 -6.66 27.96
C TRP A 189 -0.76 -6.01 28.67
N LEU A 190 -0.47 -5.27 29.75
CA LEU A 190 -1.46 -4.54 30.53
C LEU A 190 -2.60 -5.43 31.06
N GLY A 191 -2.33 -6.70 31.33
CA GLY A 191 -3.33 -7.66 31.84
C GLY A 191 -4.32 -8.18 30.78
N SER A 192 -4.10 -7.90 29.50
CA SER A 192 -4.89 -8.48 28.42
C SER A 192 -4.58 -9.97 28.27
N GLY A 193 -5.53 -10.86 28.56
CA GLY A 193 -5.42 -12.28 28.25
C GLY A 193 -5.67 -12.56 26.76
N GLY A 194 -5.02 -13.58 26.19
CA GLY A 194 -5.29 -14.01 24.82
C GLY A 194 -4.19 -14.89 24.24
N ASN A 195 -4.51 -15.66 23.20
CA ASN A 195 -3.51 -16.39 22.41
C ASN A 195 -3.08 -15.49 21.24
N PRO A 196 -1.78 -15.17 21.07
CA PRO A 196 -1.28 -14.42 19.91
C PRO A 196 -1.76 -14.94 18.55
N ASP A 197 -2.04 -16.24 18.43
CA ASP A 197 -2.52 -16.86 17.19
C ASP A 197 -3.94 -16.44 16.80
N SER A 198 -4.73 -15.90 17.74
CA SER A 198 -6.05 -15.34 17.43
C SER A 198 -5.98 -14.00 16.68
N ALA A 199 -4.80 -13.38 16.62
CA ALA A 199 -4.58 -12.14 15.89
C ALA A 199 -4.29 -12.35 14.39
N LEU A 200 -4.16 -13.60 13.94
CA LEU A 200 -3.98 -13.91 12.52
C LEU A 200 -5.27 -13.59 11.74
N PRO A 201 -5.18 -13.14 10.48
CA PRO A 201 -6.35 -12.99 9.63
C PRO A 201 -7.09 -14.32 9.49
N GLY A 202 -8.43 -14.28 9.35
CA GLY A 202 -9.29 -15.47 9.33
C GLY A 202 -8.83 -16.57 8.37
N GLY A 203 -8.36 -16.20 7.17
CA GLY A 203 -7.83 -17.15 6.18
C GLY A 203 -6.55 -17.89 6.60
N PHE A 204 -5.83 -17.42 7.62
CA PHE A 204 -4.58 -17.98 8.14
C PHE A 204 -4.69 -18.48 9.58
N ALA A 205 -5.91 -18.75 10.07
CA ALA A 205 -6.10 -19.33 11.40
C ALA A 205 -5.22 -20.58 11.58
N HIS A 206 -4.45 -20.61 12.67
CA HIS A 206 -3.48 -21.68 13.00
C HIS A 206 -2.31 -21.86 12.01
N GLN A 207 -2.12 -20.94 11.05
CA GLN A 207 -1.08 -21.00 10.02
C GLN A 207 -0.14 -19.80 10.10
N ARG A 208 0.37 -19.54 11.32
CA ARG A 208 1.25 -18.39 11.62
C ARG A 208 2.45 -18.31 10.69
N LEU A 209 3.18 -19.42 10.54
CA LEU A 209 4.41 -19.43 9.75
C LEU A 209 4.15 -19.12 8.27
N GLU A 210 3.06 -19.65 7.70
CA GLU A 210 2.68 -19.35 6.32
C GLU A 210 2.37 -17.85 6.15
N TYR A 211 1.60 -17.28 7.08
CA TYR A 211 1.27 -15.86 7.06
C TYR A 211 2.52 -14.97 7.22
N GLU A 212 3.36 -15.24 8.21
CA GLU A 212 4.55 -14.44 8.50
C GLU A 212 5.56 -14.52 7.36
N LEU A 213 5.76 -15.68 6.72
CA LEU A 213 6.63 -15.79 5.55
C LEU A 213 6.06 -15.03 4.36
N LEU A 214 4.75 -15.17 4.10
CA LEU A 214 4.09 -14.50 2.99
C LEU A 214 4.10 -12.98 3.14
N GLN A 215 4.08 -12.49 4.37
CA GLN A 215 4.17 -11.08 4.69
C GLN A 215 5.62 -10.57 4.68
N ASN A 216 6.51 -11.23 5.40
CA ASN A 216 7.85 -10.71 5.68
C ASN A 216 8.81 -10.90 4.50
N VAL A 217 8.68 -11.97 3.72
CA VAL A 217 9.56 -12.20 2.56
C VAL A 217 9.39 -11.10 1.50
N PRO A 218 8.19 -10.77 1.02
CA PRO A 218 8.01 -9.64 0.08
C PRO A 218 8.49 -8.31 0.65
N LEU A 219 8.25 -8.05 1.95
CA LEU A 219 8.73 -6.83 2.60
C LEU A 219 10.26 -6.71 2.57
N VAL A 220 10.97 -7.78 2.92
CA VAL A 220 12.43 -7.82 2.84
C VAL A 220 12.89 -7.60 1.40
N LEU A 221 12.25 -8.25 0.42
CA LEU A 221 12.58 -8.06 -1.00
C LEU A 221 12.38 -6.61 -1.46
N ILE A 222 11.30 -5.95 -1.03
CA ILE A 222 11.02 -4.54 -1.33
C ILE A 222 12.09 -3.64 -0.71
N LEU A 223 12.48 -3.88 0.54
CA LEU A 223 13.54 -3.12 1.22
C LEU A 223 14.90 -3.31 0.52
N LEU A 224 15.26 -4.54 0.16
CA LEU A 224 16.48 -4.84 -0.59
C LEU A 224 16.48 -4.18 -1.96
N LEU A 225 15.34 -4.18 -2.66
CA LEU A 225 15.19 -3.48 -3.93
C LEU A 225 15.39 -1.98 -3.76
N GLY A 226 14.82 -1.38 -2.71
CA GLY A 226 14.99 0.04 -2.38
C GLY A 226 16.46 0.42 -2.11
N VAL A 227 17.17 -0.40 -1.32
CA VAL A 227 18.62 -0.20 -1.07
C VAL A 227 19.42 -0.33 -2.36
N THR A 228 19.08 -1.31 -3.19
CA THR A 228 19.71 -1.51 -4.49
C THR A 228 19.49 -0.31 -5.41
N PHE A 229 18.26 0.20 -5.49
CA PHE A 229 17.91 1.39 -6.28
C PHE A 229 18.67 2.62 -5.80
N TYR A 230 18.73 2.84 -4.49
CA TYR A 230 19.48 3.94 -3.89
C TYR A 230 20.99 3.88 -4.23
N GLY A 231 21.55 2.67 -4.25
CA GLY A 231 22.93 2.40 -4.67
C GLY A 231 23.17 2.69 -6.15
N LEU A 232 22.28 2.22 -7.03
CA LEU A 232 22.34 2.44 -8.48
C LEU A 232 22.12 3.93 -8.86
N GLY A 233 21.37 4.68 -8.05
CA GLY A 233 21.14 6.12 -8.25
C GLY A 233 22.31 7.03 -7.86
N ARG A 234 23.40 6.50 -7.30
CA ARG A 234 24.56 7.28 -6.82
C ARG A 234 25.15 8.20 -7.90
N GLY A 235 25.34 7.68 -9.11
CA GLY A 235 25.90 8.46 -10.23
C GLY A 235 25.00 9.61 -10.65
N THR A 236 23.70 9.35 -10.78
CA THR A 236 22.69 10.36 -11.08
C THR A 236 22.66 11.47 -10.04
N ARG A 237 22.66 11.09 -8.75
CA ARG A 237 22.62 12.05 -7.64
C ARG A 237 23.86 12.93 -7.59
N ALA A 238 25.04 12.35 -7.83
CA ALA A 238 26.29 13.11 -7.89
C ALA A 238 26.28 14.13 -9.05
N ALA A 239 25.76 13.73 -10.22
CA ALA A 239 25.62 14.62 -11.37
C ALA A 239 24.64 15.77 -11.09
N ASN A 240 23.45 15.47 -10.56
CA ASN A 240 22.44 16.50 -10.25
C ASN A 240 22.97 17.52 -9.23
N LEU A 241 23.70 17.08 -8.20
CA LEU A 241 24.33 17.98 -7.22
C LEU A 241 25.43 18.86 -7.84
N ALA A 242 26.17 18.33 -8.83
CA ALA A 242 27.18 19.11 -9.55
C ALA A 242 26.52 20.20 -10.42
N ASP A 243 25.41 19.86 -11.09
CA ASP A 243 24.63 20.80 -11.90
C ASP A 243 24.02 21.91 -11.04
N GLU A 244 23.41 21.57 -9.89
CA GLU A 244 22.90 22.56 -8.93
C GLU A 244 24.00 23.49 -8.43
N ALA A 245 25.19 22.95 -8.12
CA ALA A 245 26.34 23.74 -7.68
C ALA A 245 26.96 24.61 -8.78
N ALA A 246 26.69 24.31 -10.06
CA ALA A 246 27.09 25.17 -11.18
C ALA A 246 26.12 26.34 -11.33
N LEU A 247 24.80 26.07 -11.28
CA LEU A 247 23.76 27.11 -11.37
C LEU A 247 23.90 28.18 -10.28
N VAL A 248 24.17 27.77 -9.02
CA VAL A 248 24.37 28.72 -7.91
C VAL A 248 25.64 29.56 -8.04
N ARG A 249 26.62 29.12 -8.85
CA ARG A 249 27.85 29.90 -9.10
C ARG A 249 27.67 30.96 -10.19
N ASP A 250 26.69 30.79 -11.06
CA ASP A 250 26.39 31.71 -12.15
C ASP A 250 25.37 32.81 -11.76
N GLU A 251 24.81 32.73 -10.54
CA GLU A 251 23.94 33.76 -9.89
C GLU A 251 24.73 34.69 -8.96
#